data_AF-A0A372QX79-F1
#
_entry.id   AF-A0A372QX79-F1
#
_cell.length_a   1.000
_cell.length_b   1.000
_cell.length_c   1.000
_cell.angle_alpha   90.00
_cell.angle_beta   90.00
_cell.angle_gamma   90.00
#
_symmetry.space_group_name_H-M   'P 1'
#
loop_
_entity.id
_entity.type
_entity.pdbx_description
1 polymer ?
#
loop_
_entity_poly.entity_id
_entity_poly.type
_entity_poly.pdbx_seq_one_letter_code
_entity_poly.pdbx_strand_id
1 'polypeptide(L)'
;KQPPRFDGDMYTPRWVRGVGKSKEGLCPHCEPARWLKTKISAYWYHLNYQHGVSSITGRPFAQPTAERVNKKTGMKEALCHKCNKWI
;
A
#
# COMPACT_ATOMS: atom_id res chain seq x y z
N LYS A 1 -18.50 -2.81 9.63
CA LYS A 1 -17.32 -3.67 9.36
C LYS A 1 -17.48 -4.23 7.95
N GLN A 2 -16.49 -4.04 7.07
CA GLN A 2 -16.56 -4.51 5.67
C GLN A 2 -15.84 -5.87 5.58
N PRO A 3 -16.40 -6.87 4.87
CA PRO A 3 -15.73 -8.14 4.67
C PRO A 3 -14.49 -7.97 3.78
N PRO A 4 -13.44 -8.78 3.98
CA PRO A 4 -12.30 -8.82 3.07
C PRO A 4 -12.73 -9.41 1.73
N ARG A 5 -11.95 -9.18 0.67
CA ARG A 5 -12.20 -9.82 -0.63
C ARG A 5 -11.90 -11.32 -0.61
N PHE A 6 -10.89 -11.72 0.16
CA PHE A 6 -10.43 -13.09 0.35
C PHE A 6 -9.65 -13.18 1.67
N ASP A 7 -9.27 -14.40 2.09
CA ASP A 7 -8.49 -14.59 3.31
C ASP A 7 -7.08 -13.97 3.23
N GLY A 8 -6.73 -13.13 4.20
CA GLY A 8 -5.46 -12.39 4.20
C GLY A 8 -5.41 -11.12 3.34
N ASP A 9 -6.55 -10.59 2.89
CA ASP A 9 -6.63 -9.28 2.23
C ASP A 9 -6.24 -8.13 3.17
N MET A 10 -5.07 -7.55 2.93
CA MET A 10 -4.54 -6.38 3.65
C MET A 10 -4.90 -5.05 2.99
N TYR A 11 -5.51 -5.07 1.80
CA TYR A 11 -5.84 -3.86 1.06
C TYR A 11 -7.22 -3.32 1.42
N THR A 12 -8.21 -4.19 1.62
CA THR A 12 -9.59 -3.78 1.91
C THR A 12 -9.75 -3.27 3.35
N PRO A 13 -10.31 -2.05 3.57
CA PRO A 13 -10.54 -1.54 4.91
C PRO A 13 -11.56 -2.39 5.65
N ARG A 14 -11.17 -3.00 6.78
CA ARG A 14 -12.07 -3.81 7.61
C ARG A 14 -13.07 -2.94 8.38
N TRP A 15 -12.65 -1.74 8.77
CA TRP A 15 -13.51 -0.75 9.40
C TRP A 15 -13.69 0.44 8.49
N VAL A 16 -14.95 0.81 8.29
CA VAL A 16 -15.38 1.92 7.46
C VAL A 16 -16.41 2.70 8.26
N ARG A 17 -16.30 4.02 8.21
CA ARG A 17 -17.26 4.94 8.83
C ARG A 17 -17.66 6.05 7.86
N GLY A 18 -18.76 6.74 8.17
CA GLY A 18 -19.29 7.80 7.33
C GLY A 18 -19.89 7.31 6.02
N VAL A 19 -20.42 8.24 5.23
CA VAL A 19 -21.12 7.98 3.97
C VAL A 19 -20.75 9.03 2.92
N GLY A 20 -20.85 8.68 1.64
CA GLY A 20 -20.60 9.62 0.55
C GLY A 20 -19.22 10.29 0.65
N LYS A 21 -19.19 11.62 0.81
CA LYS A 21 -17.95 12.42 0.89
C LYS A 21 -17.18 12.25 2.20
N SER A 22 -17.84 11.84 3.28
CA SER A 22 -17.22 11.58 4.59
C SER A 22 -16.87 10.11 4.80
N LYS A 23 -16.99 9.26 3.76
CA LYS A 23 -16.64 7.85 3.86
C LYS A 23 -15.13 7.68 4.07
N GLU A 24 -14.76 7.04 5.17
CA GLU A 24 -13.39 6.82 5.60
C GLU A 24 -13.14 5.34 5.92
N GLY A 25 -11.94 4.86 5.59
CA GLY A 25 -11.43 3.55 6.00
C GLY A 25 -10.36 3.71 7.08
N LEU A 26 -10.36 2.82 8.06
CA LEU A 26 -9.32 2.75 9.08
C LEU A 26 -8.14 1.93 8.56
N CYS A 27 -6.94 2.50 8.55
CA CYS A 27 -5.70 1.78 8.32
C CYS A 27 -5.19 1.21 9.66
N PRO A 28 -5.17 -0.11 9.85
CA PRO A 28 -4.66 -0.74 11.08
C PRO A 28 -3.13 -0.88 11.10
N HIS A 29 -2.45 -0.62 9.98
CA HIS A 29 -0.99 -0.75 9.85
C HIS A 29 -0.22 0.49 10.34
N CYS A 30 -0.92 1.58 10.66
CA CYS A 30 -0.34 2.77 11.27
C CYS A 30 -0.36 2.66 12.80
N GLU A 31 0.66 3.23 13.43
CA GLU A 31 0.73 3.43 14.87
C GLU A 31 0.86 4.95 15.14
N PRO A 32 -0.21 5.64 15.58
CA PRO A 32 -1.56 5.14 15.84
C PRO A 32 -2.39 4.88 14.57
N ALA A 33 -3.41 4.03 14.68
CA ALA A 33 -4.30 3.70 13.57
C ALA A 33 -4.97 4.96 12.99
N ARG A 34 -5.06 5.06 11.66
CA ARG A 34 -5.44 6.30 10.97
C ARG A 34 -6.69 6.13 10.12
N TRP A 35 -7.65 7.04 10.27
CA TRP A 35 -8.81 7.15 9.37
C TRP A 35 -8.45 7.97 8.14
N LEU A 36 -8.77 7.45 6.96
CA LEU A 36 -8.44 8.08 5.69
C LEU A 36 -9.63 8.03 4.74
N LYS A 37 -9.85 9.11 4.00
CA LYS A 37 -10.96 9.23 3.05
C LYS A 37 -10.81 8.23 1.90
N THR A 38 -11.87 7.46 1.63
CA THR A 38 -11.86 6.49 0.52
C THR A 38 -12.28 7.14 -0.80
N LYS A 39 -13.16 8.16 -0.76
CA LYS A 39 -13.75 8.77 -1.98
C LYS A 39 -12.71 9.51 -2.84
N ILE A 40 -11.70 10.10 -2.22
CA ILE A 40 -10.58 10.76 -2.90
C ILE A 40 -9.33 9.86 -2.98
N SER A 41 -9.52 8.55 -2.80
CA SER A 41 -8.45 7.54 -2.84
C SER A 41 -7.29 7.73 -1.85
N ALA A 42 -7.42 8.59 -0.85
CA ALA A 42 -6.38 8.82 0.15
C ALA A 42 -6.01 7.53 0.90
N TYR A 43 -7.02 6.75 1.32
CA TYR A 43 -6.79 5.45 1.97
C TYR A 43 -6.01 4.47 1.08
N TRP A 44 -6.38 4.38 -0.19
CA TRP A 44 -5.80 3.44 -1.16
C TRP A 44 -4.35 3.76 -1.50
N TYR A 45 -4.06 5.04 -1.75
CA TYR A 45 -2.69 5.50 -1.99
C TYR A 45 -1.82 5.36 -0.76
N HIS A 46 -2.36 5.64 0.42
CA HIS A 46 -1.64 5.46 1.67
C HIS A 46 -1.20 4.01 1.87
N LEU A 47 -2.09 3.03 1.69
CA LEU A 47 -1.71 1.61 1.77
C LEU A 47 -0.67 1.24 0.72
N ASN A 48 -0.81 1.75 -0.50
CA ASN A 48 0.09 1.41 -1.59
C ASN A 48 1.50 1.98 -1.39
N TYR A 49 1.62 3.25 -1.00
CA TYR A 49 2.91 3.93 -0.88
C TYR A 49 3.55 3.80 0.50
N GLN A 50 2.78 3.90 1.58
CA GLN A 50 3.34 3.88 2.94
C GLN A 50 3.47 2.46 3.49
N HIS A 51 2.60 1.54 3.09
CA HIS A 51 2.62 0.15 3.55
C HIS A 51 2.96 -0.86 2.46
N GLY A 52 3.20 -0.38 1.22
CA GLY A 52 3.59 -1.24 0.12
C GLY A 52 2.55 -2.31 -0.23
N VAL A 53 1.25 -2.08 -0.02
CA VAL A 53 0.22 -3.10 -0.31
C VAL A 53 -0.32 -2.93 -1.73
N SER A 54 -0.30 -4.02 -2.50
CA SER A 54 -0.81 -4.04 -3.87
C SER A 54 -2.34 -4.04 -3.91
N SER A 55 -2.92 -3.21 -4.76
CA SER A 55 -4.37 -3.15 -5.02
C SER A 55 -4.92 -4.39 -5.73
N ILE A 56 -4.04 -5.11 -6.43
CA ILE A 56 -4.37 -6.29 -7.23
C ILE A 56 -4.32 -7.55 -6.36
N THR A 57 -3.19 -7.77 -5.67
CA THR A 57 -3.00 -9.00 -4.89
C THR A 57 -3.52 -8.90 -3.46
N GLY A 58 -3.84 -7.69 -2.98
CA GLY A 58 -4.24 -7.46 -1.59
C GLY A 58 -3.14 -7.74 -0.56
N ARG A 59 -1.88 -7.88 -1.01
CA ARG A 59 -0.72 -8.29 -0.20
C ARG A 59 0.44 -7.29 -0.35
N PRO A 60 1.40 -7.29 0.58
CA PRO A 60 2.60 -6.46 0.47
C PRO A 60 3.39 -6.76 -0.80
N PHE A 61 4.00 -5.73 -1.38
CA PHE A 61 4.93 -5.85 -2.47
C PHE A 61 6.13 -6.69 -2.04
N ALA A 62 6.64 -7.49 -2.97
CA ALA A 62 7.87 -8.21 -2.75
C ALA A 62 9.02 -7.21 -2.55
N GLN A 63 9.83 -7.47 -1.53
CA GLN A 63 11.03 -6.68 -1.29
C GLN A 63 12.00 -6.81 -2.49
N PRO A 64 12.77 -5.77 -2.80
CA PRO A 64 13.76 -5.84 -3.86
C PRO A 64 14.85 -6.85 -3.51
N THR A 65 15.35 -7.58 -4.52
CA THR A 65 16.39 -8.59 -4.32
C THR A 65 17.72 -7.96 -3.90
N ALA A 66 17.98 -6.74 -4.38
CA ALA A 66 19.14 -5.94 -4.04
C ALA A 66 18.81 -4.46 -4.17
N GLU A 67 19.50 -3.62 -3.38
CA GLU A 67 19.40 -2.17 -3.46
C GLU A 67 20.80 -1.62 -3.76
N ARG A 68 20.88 -0.61 -4.64
CA ARG A 68 22.15 0.08 -4.93
C ARG A 68 21.93 1.57 -5.06
N VAL A 69 22.98 2.35 -4.87
CA VAL A 69 23.00 3.76 -5.26
C VAL A 69 23.73 3.86 -6.60
N ASN A 70 23.05 4.38 -7.61
CA ASN A 70 23.63 4.58 -8.92
C ASN A 70 24.68 5.69 -8.84
N LYS A 71 25.95 5.35 -9.07
CA LYS A 71 27.07 6.29 -8.95
C LYS A 71 26.99 7.46 -9.94
N LYS A 72 26.25 7.32 -11.05
CA LYS A 72 26.12 8.38 -12.07
C LYS A 72 25.00 9.37 -11.75
N THR A 73 23.87 8.89 -11.26
CA THR A 73 22.69 9.73 -10.99
C THR A 73 22.51 10.08 -9.51
N GLY A 74 23.22 9.38 -8.60
CA GLY A 74 23.04 9.50 -7.15
C GLY A 74 21.73 8.89 -6.64
N MET A 75 20.92 8.28 -7.51
CA MET A 75 19.60 7.75 -7.15
C MET A 75 19.71 6.35 -6.55
N LYS A 76 18.83 6.04 -5.60
CA LYS A 76 18.68 4.69 -5.05
C LYS A 76 17.83 3.86 -6.03
N GLU A 77 18.43 2.80 -6.55
CA GLU A 77 17.79 1.85 -7.47
C GLU A 77 17.57 0.51 -6.76
N ALA A 78 16.48 -0.16 -7.11
CA ALA A 78 16.12 -1.46 -6.57
C ALA A 78 16.10 -2.51 -7.69
N LEU A 79 16.65 -3.70 -7.43
CA LEU A 79 16.63 -4.80 -8.38
C LEU A 79 15.25 -5.49 -8.34
N CYS A 80 14.51 -5.39 -9.44
CA CYS A 80 13.21 -6.02 -9.57
C CYS A 80 13.35 -7.55 -9.63
N HIS A 81 12.75 -8.25 -8.66
CA HIS A 81 12.75 -9.72 -8.56
C HIS A 81 12.14 -10.43 -9.77
N LYS A 82 11.30 -9.75 -10.56
CA LYS A 82 10.60 -10.36 -11.69
C LYS A 82 11.36 -10.25 -13.02
N CYS A 83 12.04 -9.13 -13.26
CA CYS A 83 12.72 -8.87 -14.54
C CYS A 83 14.24 -8.77 -14.43
N ASN A 84 14.81 -8.84 -13.21
CA ASN A 84 16.23 -8.69 -12.92
C ASN A 84 16.83 -7.38 -13.51
N LYS A 85 16.02 -6.31 -13.54
CA LYS A 85 16.46 -4.96 -13.94
C LYS A 85 16.46 -4.03 -12.74
N TRP A 86 17.39 -3.09 -12.75
CA TRP A 86 17.46 -1.99 -11.80
C TRP A 86 16.43 -0.92 -12.20
N ILE A 87 15.60 -0.53 -11.25
CA ILE A 87 14.53 0.48 -11.39
C ILE A 87 14.73 1.55 -10.32
#